data_AF-A0A454VZK1-F1
#
_entry.id   AF-A0A454VZK1-F1
#
_cell.length_a   1.000
_cell.length_b   1.000
_cell.length_c   1.000
_cell.angle_alpha   90.00
_cell.angle_beta   90.00
_cell.angle_gamma   90.00
#
_symmetry.space_group_name_H-M   'P 1'
#
loop_
_entity.id
_entity.type
_entity.pdbx_description
1 polymer ?
#
loop_
_entity_poly.entity_id
_entity_poly.type
_entity_poly.pdbx_seq_one_letter_code
_entity_poly.pdbx_strand_id
1 'polypeptide(L)'
;MASRSADSRTGTGSSPTIDAVSLAIIEQLQEDGRRPYAAIGKAVGLSEAAVRQRVQKLLDQGVMQIVAVTDPLTVGFRRQAMVGINVEGDLDPVAEALTAMAE
;
A
#
# COMPACT_ATOMS: atom_id res chain seq x y z
N MET A 1 2.44 -15.75 -40.78
CA MET A 1 3.03 -15.76 -39.43
C MET A 1 2.95 -14.35 -38.86
N ALA A 2 1.93 -14.09 -38.06
CA ALA A 2 1.68 -12.80 -37.45
C ALA A 2 2.41 -12.73 -36.11
N SER A 3 3.46 -11.91 -36.01
CA SER A 3 4.07 -11.57 -34.72
C SER A 3 3.31 -10.38 -34.13
N ARG A 4 2.57 -10.65 -33.05
CA ARG A 4 1.89 -9.64 -32.23
C ARG A 4 2.82 -9.17 -31.12
N SER A 5 2.88 -7.85 -30.98
CA SER A 5 2.97 -7.06 -29.74
C SER A 5 3.82 -7.62 -28.60
N ALA A 6 5.05 -7.10 -28.47
CA ALA A 6 5.69 -6.95 -27.17
C ALA A 6 5.27 -5.58 -26.63
N ASP A 7 4.30 -5.64 -25.73
CA ASP A 7 3.68 -4.51 -25.05
C ASP A 7 4.70 -3.76 -24.20
N SER A 8 4.90 -2.49 -24.55
CA SER A 8 5.76 -1.55 -23.86
C SER A 8 5.14 -1.17 -22.51
N ARG A 9 5.51 -1.89 -21.44
CA ARG A 9 5.23 -1.43 -20.07
C ARG A 9 6.27 -0.41 -19.61
N THR A 10 6.32 0.72 -20.32
CA THR A 10 6.71 1.98 -19.69
C THR A 10 5.62 2.24 -18.65
N GLY A 11 5.92 1.99 -17.38
CA GLY A 11 5.04 2.30 -16.27
C GLY A 11 4.79 3.80 -16.20
N THR A 12 3.89 4.31 -17.04
CA THR A 12 3.07 5.45 -16.68
C THR A 12 2.01 4.90 -15.72
N GLY A 13 2.46 4.37 -14.59
CA GLY A 13 1.57 4.20 -13.46
C GLY A 13 1.16 5.62 -13.13
N SER A 14 -0.04 6.04 -13.51
CA SER A 14 -0.63 7.23 -12.94
C SER A 14 -0.70 6.93 -11.46
N SER A 15 0.32 7.36 -10.70
CA SER A 15 0.31 7.31 -9.25
C SER A 15 -1.05 7.86 -8.86
N PRO A 16 -1.90 7.07 -8.17
CA PRO A 16 -3.25 7.50 -7.88
C PRO A 16 -3.16 8.89 -7.29
N THR A 17 -3.73 9.88 -7.96
CA THR A 17 -3.59 11.26 -7.50
C THR A 17 -4.38 11.37 -6.21
N ILE A 18 -3.67 11.28 -5.09
CA ILE A 18 -4.23 11.42 -3.75
C ILE A 18 -4.52 12.91 -3.59
N ASP A 19 -5.80 13.26 -3.49
CA ASP A 19 -6.18 14.64 -3.18
C ASP A 19 -5.86 14.99 -1.71
N ALA A 20 -5.80 16.29 -1.41
CA ALA A 20 -5.43 16.78 -0.08
C ALA A 20 -6.35 16.23 1.04
N VAL A 21 -7.62 15.98 0.73
CA VAL A 21 -8.59 15.44 1.70
C VAL A 21 -8.29 13.97 1.99
N SER A 22 -7.94 13.17 0.98
CA SER A 22 -7.53 11.79 1.17
C SER A 22 -6.23 11.70 1.96
N LEU A 23 -5.29 12.64 1.73
CA LEU A 23 -4.08 12.74 2.53
C LEU A 23 -4.40 13.03 4.00
N ALA A 24 -5.28 13.98 4.30
CA ALA A 24 -5.73 14.26 5.65
C ALA A 24 -6.42 13.05 6.32
N ILE A 25 -7.20 12.26 5.57
CA ILE A 25 -7.79 11.01 6.08
C ILE A 25 -6.69 9.99 6.43
N ILE A 26 -5.67 9.86 5.59
CA ILE A 26 -4.53 8.96 5.83
C ILE A 26 -3.80 9.38 7.11
N GLU A 27 -3.53 10.67 7.30
CA GLU A 27 -2.89 11.19 8.54
C GLU A 27 -3.67 10.79 9.79
N GLN A 28 -5.00 10.94 9.78
CA GLN A 28 -5.86 10.54 10.90
C GLN A 28 -5.78 9.03 11.20
N LEU A 29 -5.65 8.19 10.16
CA LEU A 29 -5.53 6.73 10.28
C LEU A 29 -4.11 6.27 10.62
N GLN A 30 -3.08 7.06 10.28
CA GLN A 30 -1.71 6.80 10.71
C GLN A 30 -1.55 7.01 12.21
N GLU A 31 -2.21 8.03 12.77
CA GLU A 31 -2.26 8.22 14.21
C GLU A 31 -3.02 7.09 14.93
N ASP A 32 -4.18 6.72 14.40
CA ASP A 32 -5.00 5.63 14.93
C ASP A 32 -5.83 4.97 13.82
N GLY A 33 -5.37 3.81 13.34
CA GLY A 33 -6.05 3.05 12.29
C GLY A 33 -7.42 2.50 12.71
N ARG A 34 -7.77 2.56 14.00
CA ARG A 34 -9.07 2.16 14.55
C ARG A 34 -10.02 3.34 14.74
N ARG A 35 -9.59 4.56 14.41
CA ARG A 35 -10.39 5.78 14.61
C ARG A 35 -11.72 5.67 13.84
N PRO A 36 -12.88 5.90 14.50
CA PRO A 36 -14.17 5.83 13.82
C PRO A 36 -14.27 6.82 12.67
N TYR A 37 -14.81 6.41 11.53
CA TYR A 37 -14.95 7.27 10.35
C TYR A 37 -15.80 8.52 10.61
N ALA A 38 -16.76 8.45 11.54
CA ALA A 38 -17.52 9.63 11.99
C ALA A 38 -16.62 10.68 12.66
N ALA A 39 -15.62 10.26 13.44
CA ALA A 39 -14.67 11.17 14.08
C ALA A 39 -13.71 11.78 13.06
N ILE A 40 -13.22 10.97 12.11
CA ILE A 40 -12.41 11.44 10.99
C ILE A 40 -13.19 12.47 10.16
N GLY A 41 -14.46 12.18 9.85
CA GLY A 41 -15.33 13.09 9.11
C GLY A 41 -15.47 14.46 9.76
N LYS A 42 -15.63 14.50 11.09
CA LYS A 42 -15.63 15.76 11.87
C LYS A 42 -14.31 16.52 11.75
N ALA A 43 -13.16 15.82 11.72
CA ALA A 43 -11.85 16.45 11.60
C ALA A 43 -11.56 17.00 10.19
N VAL A 44 -12.01 16.30 9.14
CA VAL A 44 -11.71 16.66 7.73
C VAL A 44 -12.87 17.40 7.02
N GLY A 45 -13.97 17.69 7.72
CA GLY A 45 -15.13 18.40 7.16
C GLY A 45 -16.00 17.57 6.20
N LEU A 46 -16.05 16.26 6.38
CA LEU A 46 -16.84 15.33 5.55
C LEU A 46 -17.87 14.53 6.35
N SER A 47 -18.88 14.00 5.65
CA SER A 47 -19.77 13.00 6.22
C SER A 47 -19.05 11.66 6.41
N GLU A 48 -19.51 10.84 7.35
CA GLU A 48 -18.97 9.50 7.58
C GLU A 48 -18.99 8.64 6.30
N ALA A 49 -20.07 8.72 5.52
CA ALA A 49 -20.21 7.99 4.27
C ALA A 49 -19.15 8.41 3.23
N ALA A 50 -18.85 9.71 3.13
CA ALA A 50 -17.82 10.21 2.23
C ALA A 50 -16.40 9.76 2.65
N VAL A 51 -16.11 9.76 3.96
CA VAL A 51 -14.85 9.21 4.50
C VAL A 51 -14.74 7.72 4.17
N ARG A 52 -15.79 6.93 4.44
CA ARG A 52 -15.83 5.49 4.15
C ARG A 52 -15.53 5.20 2.67
N GLN A 53 -16.17 5.93 1.76
CA GLN A 53 -15.96 5.76 0.32
C GLN A 53 -14.51 6.06 -0.08
N ARG A 54 -13.92 7.13 0.47
CA ARG A 54 -12.53 7.51 0.20
C ARG A 54 -11.55 6.48 0.74
N VAL A 55 -11.74 6.02 1.97
CA VAL A 55 -10.92 4.96 2.58
C VAL A 55 -11.00 3.67 1.74
N GLN A 56 -12.21 3.24 1.35
CA GLN A 56 -12.37 2.05 0.53
C GLN A 56 -11.62 2.17 -0.80
N LYS A 57 -11.71 3.33 -1.47
CA LYS A 57 -10.97 3.58 -2.70
C LYS A 57 -9.45 3.51 -2.50
N LEU A 58 -8.93 4.05 -1.40
CA LEU A 58 -7.49 3.98 -1.08
C LEU A 58 -7.03 2.53 -0.84
N LEU A 59 -7.86 1.72 -0.17
CA LEU A 59 -7.59 0.30 0.05
C LEU A 59 -7.63 -0.49 -1.27
N ASP A 60 -8.68 -0.31 -2.08
CA ASP A 60 -8.88 -1.02 -3.35
C ASP A 60 -7.78 -0.69 -4.37
N GLN A 61 -7.25 0.54 -4.34
CA GLN A 61 -6.14 0.98 -5.19
C GLN A 61 -4.76 0.54 -4.67
N GLY A 62 -4.70 -0.12 -3.51
CA GLY A 62 -3.43 -0.52 -2.87
C GLY A 62 -2.58 0.67 -2.40
N VAL A 63 -3.18 1.87 -2.31
CA VAL A 63 -2.47 3.10 -1.88
C VAL A 63 -2.24 3.09 -0.37
N MET A 64 -3.13 2.43 0.39
CA MET A 64 -3.07 2.33 1.83
C MET A 64 -3.50 0.94 2.28
N GLN A 65 -2.96 0.49 3.41
CA GLN A 65 -3.42 -0.69 4.13
C GLN A 65 -3.48 -0.36 5.63
N ILE A 66 -4.46 -0.93 6.35
CA ILE A 66 -4.56 -0.82 7.80
C ILE A 66 -4.17 -2.18 8.37
N VAL A 67 -3.01 -2.23 9.04
CA VAL A 67 -2.45 -3.47 9.59
C VAL A 67 -2.24 -3.36 11.09
N ALA A 68 -2.37 -4.47 11.81
CA ALA A 68 -1.95 -4.55 13.20
C ALA A 68 -0.43 -4.76 13.25
N VAL A 69 0.30 -3.80 13.79
CA VAL A 69 1.73 -3.95 14.07
C VAL A 69 1.86 -4.79 15.35
N THR A 70 2.32 -6.03 15.20
CA THR A 70 2.67 -6.90 16.32
C THR A 70 4.17 -6.83 16.55
N ASP A 71 4.62 -6.99 17.79
CA ASP A 71 6.03 -7.14 18.07
C ASP A 71 6.48 -8.52 17.53
N PRO A 72 7.35 -8.58 16.50
CA PRO A 72 7.76 -9.83 15.87
C PRO A 72 8.37 -10.82 16.87
N LEU A 73 9.05 -10.32 17.91
CA LEU A 73 9.65 -11.16 18.95
C LEU A 73 8.59 -11.86 19.81
N THR A 74 7.44 -11.21 20.01
CA THR A 74 6.32 -11.76 20.80
C THR A 74 5.49 -12.78 20.04
N VAL A 75 5.49 -12.73 18.71
CA VAL A 75 4.71 -13.65 17.85
C VAL A 75 5.55 -14.81 17.28
N GLY A 76 6.79 -14.98 17.74
CA GLY A 76 7.63 -16.15 17.43
C GLY A 76 8.65 -15.94 16.30
N PHE A 77 8.71 -14.75 15.69
CA PHE A 77 9.74 -14.38 14.72
C PHE A 77 11.02 -13.94 15.45
N ARG A 78 11.79 -14.91 15.91
CA ARG A 78 13.02 -14.67 16.70
C ARG A 78 14.18 -14.08 15.90
N ARG A 79 14.08 -14.02 14.57
CA ARG A 79 15.12 -13.49 13.68
C ARG A 79 14.46 -12.58 12.64
N GLN A 80 14.85 -11.31 12.67
CA GLN A 80 14.47 -10.31 11.68
C GLN A 80 15.75 -9.70 11.12
N ALA A 81 15.80 -9.52 9.80
CA ALA A 81 16.89 -8.83 9.13
C ALA A 81 16.30 -7.89 8.07
N MET A 82 16.87 -6.70 7.95
CA MET A 82 16.62 -5.83 6.81
C MET A 82 17.70 -6.11 5.77
N VAL A 83 17.31 -6.53 4.57
CA VAL A 83 18.24 -6.87 3.49
C VAL A 83 18.06 -5.88 2.34
N GLY A 84 19.11 -5.11 2.05
CA GLY A 84 19.18 -4.31 0.83
C GLY A 84 19.77 -5.16 -0.29
N ILE A 85 19.11 -5.21 -1.45
CA ILE A 85 19.54 -5.99 -2.61
C ILE A 85 19.79 -5.02 -3.76
N ASN A 86 21.02 -4.99 -4.25
CA ASN A 86 21.37 -4.28 -5.49
C ASN A 86 21.42 -5.30 -6.62
N VAL A 87 20.73 -5.00 -7.71
CA VAL A 87 20.66 -5.86 -8.89
C VAL A 87 21.20 -5.08 -10.09
N GLU A 88 22.08 -5.71 -10.85
CA GLU A 88 22.53 -5.21 -12.16
C GLU A 88 21.77 -5.95 -13.26
N GLY A 89 21.07 -5.22 -14.13
CA GLY A 89 20.27 -5.79 -15.21
C GLY A 89 18.77 -5.85 -14.91
N ASP A 90 18.10 -6.89 -15.39
CA ASP A 90 16.65 -7.05 -15.28
C ASP A 90 16.21 -7.45 -13.86
N LEU A 91 15.25 -6.72 -13.30
CA LEU A 91 14.74 -6.88 -11.95
C LEU A 91 13.68 -7.97 -11.83
N ASP A 92 12.91 -8.20 -12.89
CA ASP A 92 11.77 -9.15 -12.89
C ASP A 92 12.17 -10.57 -12.43
N PRO A 93 13.23 -11.21 -12.96
CA PRO A 93 13.60 -12.56 -12.53
C PRO A 93 14.09 -12.61 -11.07
N VAL A 94 14.72 -11.54 -10.58
CA VAL A 94 15.17 -11.46 -9.18
C VAL A 94 13.97 -11.30 -8.24
N ALA A 95 13.00 -10.45 -8.60
CA ALA A 95 11.79 -10.25 -7.83
C ALA A 95 10.92 -11.51 -7.76
N GLU A 96 10.78 -12.24 -8.87
CA GLU A 96 10.07 -13.53 -8.92
C GLU A 96 10.74 -14.56 -8.00
N ALA A 97 12.08 -14.66 -8.04
CA ALA A 97 12.83 -15.58 -7.20
C ALA A 97 12.66 -15.24 -5.70
N LEU A 98 12.73 -13.96 -5.32
CA LEU A 98 12.55 -13.51 -3.94
C LEU A 98 11.13 -13.80 -3.42
N THR A 99 10.11 -13.60 -4.25
CA THR A 99 8.71 -13.85 -3.88
C THR A 99 8.41 -15.35 -3.68
N ALA A 100 9.14 -16.22 -4.39
CA ALA A 100 8.99 -17.66 -4.29
C ALA A 100 9.74 -18.29 -3.09
N MET A 101 10.55 -17.51 -2.35
CA MET A 101 11.24 -18.02 -1.16
C MET A 101 10.26 -18.22 0.00
N ALA A 102 10.38 -19.36 0.69
CA ALA A 102 9.62 -19.60 1.91
C ALA A 102 10.18 -18.77 3.09
N GLU A 103 9.28 -18.25 3.93
CA GLU A 103 9.59 -17.52 5.18
C GLU A 103 10.32 -18.39 6.22
#